data_AF-A0A972CI22-F1
#
_entry.id   AF-A0A972CI22-F1
#
_cell.length_a   1.000
_cell.length_b   1.000
_cell.length_c   1.000
_cell.angle_alpha   90.00
_cell.angle_beta   90.00
_cell.angle_gamma   90.00
#
_symmetry.space_group_name_H-M   'P 1'
#
loop_
_entity.id
_entity.type
_entity.pdbx_description
1 polymer ?
#
loop_
_entity_poly.entity_id
_entity_poly.type
_entity_poly.pdbx_seq_one_letter_code
_entity_poly.pdbx_strand_id
1 'polypeptide(L)'
;MLNKDLCLDDKNIKCSCKGYNLDKLLQPNILIILAEQNMHGYMIIHELENRSMFEDEKADNTGIYRTLKTLEDRGMVRSEWVIEEAGPAKKNYMITDKGLECLSNWISTLELYNKKIDKIISDAKKVLK
;
A
#
# COMPACT_ATOMS: atom_id res chain seq x y z
N MET A 1 -14.03 -12.14 37.47
CA MET A 1 -12.84 -11.26 37.41
C MET A 1 -12.06 -11.64 36.17
N LEU A 2 -12.27 -10.93 35.05
CA LEU A 2 -11.42 -11.05 33.87
C LEU A 2 -10.19 -10.18 34.11
N ASN A 3 -9.02 -10.80 34.17
CA ASN A 3 -7.72 -10.11 34.29
C ASN A 3 -7.57 -9.11 33.14
N LYS A 4 -7.47 -7.83 33.49
CA LYS A 4 -7.36 -6.67 32.59
C LYS A 4 -5.91 -6.38 32.14
N ASP A 5 -4.96 -7.26 32.47
CA ASP A 5 -3.53 -6.95 32.40
C ASP A 5 -2.76 -7.85 31.42
N LEU A 6 -3.07 -7.82 30.12
CA LEU A 6 -2.21 -8.40 29.09
C LEU A 6 -2.29 -7.62 27.76
N CYS A 7 -2.23 -6.29 27.84
CA CYS A 7 -1.61 -5.50 26.79
C CYS A 7 -0.42 -4.81 27.43
N LEU A 8 0.72 -5.51 27.50
CA LEU A 8 1.97 -4.87 27.85
C LEU A 8 2.25 -3.82 26.78
N ASP A 9 2.36 -2.58 27.23
CA ASP A 9 2.65 -1.38 26.44
C ASP A 9 4.12 -1.37 25.99
N ASP A 10 4.48 -2.41 25.24
CA ASP A 10 5.75 -2.49 24.54
C ASP A 10 5.53 -1.95 23.13
N LYS A 11 6.09 -0.77 22.87
CA LYS A 11 6.02 -0.07 21.57
C LYS A 11 6.55 -0.91 20.40
N ASN A 12 7.16 -2.07 20.66
CA ASN A 12 7.70 -2.97 19.65
C ASN A 12 6.93 -4.30 19.49
N ILE A 13 5.84 -4.54 20.24
CA ILE A 13 5.01 -5.73 20.03
C ILE A 13 3.99 -5.44 18.94
N LYS A 14 4.22 -6.02 17.75
CA LYS A 14 3.24 -6.07 16.66
C LYS A 14 2.01 -6.89 17.09
N CYS A 15 1.07 -6.27 17.81
CA CYS A 15 -0.19 -6.91 18.17
C CYS A 15 -0.97 -7.24 16.91
N SER A 16 -1.41 -8.48 16.75
CA SER A 16 -2.32 -8.89 15.67
C SER A 16 -3.60 -8.06 15.63
N CYS A 17 -4.00 -7.49 16.77
CA CYS A 17 -5.12 -6.57 16.93
C CYS A 17 -4.92 -5.16 16.34
N LYS A 18 -3.69 -4.78 15.98
CA LYS A 18 -3.33 -3.45 15.44
C LYS A 18 -3.23 -3.43 13.90
N GLY A 19 -3.61 -4.51 13.22
CA GLY A 19 -3.83 -4.46 11.76
C GLY A 19 -2.58 -4.46 10.88
N TYR A 20 -1.46 -5.04 11.34
CA TYR A 20 -0.16 -5.11 10.64
C TYR A 20 -0.12 -5.92 9.32
N ASN A 21 -1.23 -6.08 8.60
CA ASN A 21 -1.28 -6.78 7.30
C ASN A 21 -2.09 -5.99 6.27
N LEU A 22 -1.57 -4.82 5.90
CA LEU A 22 -2.14 -3.93 4.88
C LEU A 22 -1.38 -3.99 3.55
N ASP A 23 -0.62 -5.07 3.29
CA ASP A 23 0.05 -5.38 2.01
C ASP A 23 -0.89 -5.25 0.80
N LYS A 24 -2.20 -5.46 1.01
CA LYS A 24 -3.23 -5.35 -0.04
C LYS A 24 -3.47 -3.93 -0.53
N LEU A 25 -3.10 -2.90 0.23
CA LEU A 25 -3.28 -1.51 -0.20
C LEU A 25 -2.08 -0.96 -0.97
N LEU A 26 -1.01 -1.74 -1.15
CA LEU A 26 0.18 -1.25 -1.83
C LEU A 26 -0.03 -1.02 -3.33
N GLN A 27 -0.76 -1.93 -4.00
CA GLN A 27 -1.10 -1.80 -5.43
C GLN A 27 -1.85 -0.50 -5.77
N PRO A 28 -3.00 -0.17 -5.14
CA PRO A 28 -3.71 1.05 -5.48
C PRO A 28 -2.88 2.30 -5.20
N ASN A 29 -2.05 2.32 -4.14
CA ASN A 29 -1.18 3.46 -3.85
C ASN A 29 -0.10 3.66 -4.92
N ILE A 30 0.55 2.60 -5.40
CA ILE A 30 1.51 2.68 -6.51
C ILE A 30 0.83 3.19 -7.79
N LEU A 31 -0.38 2.71 -8.09
CA LEU A 31 -1.13 3.16 -9.27
C LEU A 31 -1.53 4.63 -9.17
N ILE A 32 -1.91 5.13 -7.98
CA ILE A 32 -2.19 6.56 -7.76
C ILE A 32 -0.95 7.40 -8.05
N ILE A 33 0.20 7.04 -7.46
CA ILE A 33 1.47 7.75 -7.68
C ILE A 33 1.81 7.82 -9.17
N LEU A 34 1.69 6.70 -9.87
CA LEU A 34 2.02 6.61 -11.30
C LEU A 34 0.96 7.24 -12.22
N ALA A 35 -0.28 7.42 -11.74
CA ALA A 35 -1.32 8.16 -12.45
C ALA A 35 -1.11 9.67 -12.39
N GLU A 36 -0.46 10.16 -11.34
CA GLU A 36 -0.09 11.57 -11.21
C GLU A 36 1.14 11.90 -12.06
N GLN A 37 2.17 11.04 -12.04
CA GLN A 37 3.38 11.24 -12.82
C GLN A 37 4.21 9.96 -12.99
N ASN A 38 4.94 9.88 -14.10
CA ASN A 38 5.96 8.85 -14.30
C ASN A 38 7.10 9.05 -13.30
N MET A 39 7.64 7.95 -12.76
CA MET A 39 8.55 8.05 -11.62
C MET A 39 9.58 6.92 -11.56
N HIS A 40 10.77 7.25 -11.07
CA HIS A 40 11.80 6.26 -10.76
C HIS A 40 11.39 5.39 -9.56
N GLY A 41 11.77 4.10 -9.59
CA GLY A 41 11.39 3.14 -8.53
C GLY A 41 11.71 3.60 -7.11
N TYR A 42 12.86 4.23 -6.91
CA TYR A 42 13.25 4.79 -5.60
C TYR A 42 12.37 5.96 -5.17
N MET A 43 11.96 6.82 -6.11
CA MET A 43 11.06 7.94 -5.80
C MET A 43 9.64 7.45 -5.48
N ILE A 44 9.19 6.33 -6.08
CA ILE A 44 7.91 5.70 -5.72
C ILE A 44 7.93 5.27 -4.25
N ILE A 45 9.04 4.70 -3.77
CA ILE A 45 9.21 4.33 -2.36
C ILE A 45 9.08 5.56 -1.47
N HIS A 46 9.78 6.66 -1.81
CA HIS A 46 9.67 7.92 -1.07
C HIS A 46 8.25 8.48 -1.04
N GLU A 47 7.54 8.45 -2.16
CA GLU A 47 6.15 8.91 -2.22
C GLU A 47 5.22 8.03 -1.37
N LEU A 48 5.44 6.71 -1.35
CA LEU A 48 4.69 5.80 -0.48
C LEU A 48 4.95 6.09 1.00
N GLU A 49 6.21 6.37 1.38
CA GLU A 49 6.58 6.76 2.74
C GLU A 49 6.00 8.12 3.13
N ASN A 50 5.97 9.10 2.21
CA ASN A 50 5.40 10.43 2.46
C ASN A 50 3.87 10.40 2.59
N ARG A 51 3.21 9.52 1.83
CA ARG A 51 1.75 9.34 1.86
C ARG A 51 1.27 8.48 3.02
N SER A 52 2.18 8.02 3.89
CA SER A 52 1.90 7.02 4.90
C SER A 52 0.61 7.29 5.69
N MET A 53 -0.38 6.45 5.38
CA MET A 53 -1.43 5.95 6.30
C MET A 53 -0.86 4.90 7.28
N PHE A 54 0.45 4.64 7.23
CA PHE A 54 1.18 3.71 8.09
C PHE A 54 1.88 4.52 9.18
N GLU A 55 1.24 4.65 10.33
CA GLU A 55 1.88 5.23 11.51
C GLU A 55 3.08 4.32 11.89
N ASP A 56 4.29 4.86 11.70
CA ASP A 56 5.56 4.39 12.26
C ASP A 56 6.31 3.19 11.63
N GLU A 57 5.90 2.63 10.49
CA GLU A 57 6.68 1.59 9.80
C GLU A 57 7.32 2.06 8.49
N LYS A 58 8.64 1.87 8.37
CA LYS A 58 9.37 2.05 7.11
C LYS A 58 8.79 1.13 6.05
N ALA A 59 8.74 1.61 4.81
CA ALA A 59 8.25 0.83 3.70
C ALA A 59 9.08 -0.47 3.49
N ASP A 60 8.39 -1.60 3.29
CA ASP A 60 9.07 -2.83 2.82
C ASP A 60 9.47 -2.66 1.36
N ASN A 61 10.69 -2.16 1.13
CA ASN A 61 11.27 -1.98 -0.20
C ASN A 61 11.17 -3.27 -1.04
N THR A 62 11.37 -4.44 -0.44
CA THR A 62 11.29 -5.73 -1.14
C THR A 62 9.86 -6.00 -1.61
N GLY A 63 8.87 -5.73 -0.75
CA GLY A 63 7.45 -5.81 -1.08
C GLY A 63 7.02 -4.83 -2.16
N ILE A 64 7.56 -3.61 -2.16
CA ILE A 64 7.29 -2.59 -3.18
C ILE A 64 7.81 -3.04 -4.53
N TYR A 65 9.07 -3.44 -4.63
CA TYR A 65 9.64 -3.90 -5.91
C TYR A 65 8.95 -5.16 -6.44
N ARG A 66 8.57 -6.08 -5.55
CA ARG A 66 7.75 -7.26 -5.91
C ARG A 66 6.37 -6.86 -6.45
N THR A 67 5.76 -5.83 -5.86
CA THR A 67 4.47 -5.31 -6.30
C THR A 67 4.58 -4.61 -7.64
N LEU A 68 5.58 -3.76 -7.84
CA LEU A 68 5.88 -3.14 -9.15
C LEU A 68 6.07 -4.20 -10.23
N LYS A 69 6.87 -5.24 -9.95
CA LYS A 69 7.06 -6.36 -10.87
C LYS A 69 5.75 -7.07 -11.20
N THR A 70 4.88 -7.28 -10.21
CA THR A 70 3.55 -7.88 -10.44
C THR A 70 2.66 -6.99 -11.32
N LEU A 71 2.68 -5.68 -11.11
CA LEU A 71 1.93 -4.73 -11.94
C LEU A 71 2.48 -4.68 -13.38
N GLU A 72 3.80 -4.77 -13.56
CA GLU A 72 4.43 -4.90 -14.87
C GLU A 72 4.01 -6.20 -15.58
N ASP A 73 4.12 -7.35 -14.90
CA ASP A 73 3.78 -8.66 -15.47
C ASP A 73 2.29 -8.75 -15.87
N ARG A 74 1.43 -7.97 -15.20
CA ARG A 74 0.00 -7.87 -15.52
C ARG A 74 -0.31 -6.81 -16.57
N GLY A 75 0.67 -6.05 -17.04
CA GLY A 75 0.52 -4.98 -18.00
C GLY A 75 -0.23 -3.76 -17.48
N MET A 76 -0.24 -3.55 -16.15
CA MET A 76 -0.84 -2.37 -15.51
C MET A 76 0.16 -1.21 -15.48
N VAL A 77 1.44 -1.53 -15.38
CA VAL A 77 2.57 -0.59 -15.40
C VAL A 77 3.55 -1.04 -16.48
N ARG A 78 4.29 -0.11 -17.08
CA ARG A 78 5.46 -0.39 -17.91
C ARG A 78 6.68 0.33 -17.36
N SER A 79 7.88 -0.17 -17.64
CA SER A 79 9.11 0.54 -17.34
C SER A 79 10.04 0.66 -18.55
N GLU A 80 10.87 1.69 -18.49
CA GLU A 80 12.00 1.90 -19.41
C GLU A 80 13.27 2.19 -18.60
N TRP A 81 14.42 1.80 -19.13
CA TRP A 81 15.71 2.16 -18.54
C TRP A 81 16.12 3.55 -19.02
N VAL A 82 16.28 4.47 -18.10
CA VAL A 82 16.76 5.83 -18.35
C VAL A 82 18.22 5.91 -17.94
N ILE A 83 19.07 6.33 -18.86
CA ILE A 83 20.48 6.64 -18.60
C ILE A 83 20.55 8.14 -18.35
N GLU A 84 20.90 8.53 -17.13
CA GLU A 84 21.21 9.91 -16.79
C GLU A 84 22.67 10.24 -17.18
N GLU A 85 23.01 11.52 -17.32
CA GLU A 85 24.37 11.98 -17.69
C GLU A 85 25.47 11.45 -16.74
N ALA A 86 25.10 11.10 -15.51
CA ALA A 86 25.96 10.42 -14.55
C ALA A 86 25.16 9.41 -13.71
N GLY A 87 25.73 8.22 -13.53
CA GLY A 87 25.20 7.19 -12.62
C GLY A 87 24.64 5.94 -13.32
N PRO A 88 24.21 4.94 -12.54
CA PRO A 88 23.61 3.72 -13.08
C PRO A 88 22.27 4.04 -13.74
N ALA A 89 21.93 3.30 -14.80
CA ALA A 89 20.61 3.37 -15.41
C ALA A 89 19.52 3.11 -14.37
N LYS A 90 18.45 3.90 -14.39
CA LYS A 90 17.32 3.77 -13.47
C LYS A 90 16.08 3.35 -14.25
N LYS A 91 15.26 2.49 -13.65
CA LYS A 91 13.92 2.20 -14.18
C LYS A 91 13.00 3.37 -13.92
N ASN A 92 12.43 3.94 -14.99
CA ASN A 92 11.31 4.87 -14.94
C ASN A 92 10.02 4.09 -15.18
N TYR A 93 9.05 4.20 -14.27
CA TYR A 93 7.77 3.50 -14.33
C TYR A 93 6.67 4.44 -14.81
N MET A 94 5.75 3.89 -15.59
CA MET A 94 4.60 4.60 -16.17
C MET A 94 3.35 3.73 -16.02
N ILE A 95 2.23 4.35 -15.62
CA ILE A 95 0.94 3.66 -15.67
C ILE A 95 0.50 3.46 -17.14
N THR A 96 -0.28 2.41 -17.39
CA THR A 96 -0.90 2.14 -18.70
C THR A 96 -2.41 2.37 -18.63
N ASP A 97 -3.10 2.35 -19.76
CA ASP A 97 -4.57 2.42 -19.80
C ASP A 97 -5.23 1.29 -18.97
N LYS A 98 -4.68 0.07 -19.05
CA LYS A 98 -5.09 -1.07 -18.21
C LYS A 98 -4.82 -0.83 -16.73
N GLY A 99 -3.75 -0.11 -16.40
CA GLY A 99 -3.45 0.34 -15.04
C GLY A 99 -4.49 1.33 -14.50
N LEU A 100 -4.94 2.27 -15.33
CA LEU A 100 -5.99 3.24 -14.98
C LEU A 100 -7.34 2.55 -14.78
N GLU A 101 -7.70 1.58 -15.65
CA GLU A 101 -8.89 0.74 -15.45
C GLU A 101 -8.79 -0.06 -14.14
N CYS A 102 -7.61 -0.63 -13.85
CA CYS A 102 -7.36 -1.32 -12.59
C CYS A 102 -7.54 -0.38 -11.39
N LEU A 103 -7.06 0.86 -11.49
CA LEU A 103 -7.25 1.87 -10.44
C LEU A 103 -8.73 2.24 -10.24
N SER A 104 -9.52 2.33 -11.32
CA SER A 104 -10.97 2.53 -11.22
C SER A 104 -11.65 1.37 -10.47
N ASN A 105 -11.29 0.12 -10.78
CA ASN A 105 -11.79 -1.05 -10.06
C ASN A 105 -11.39 -1.06 -8.58
N TRP A 106 -10.22 -0.52 -8.25
CA TRP A 106 -9.79 -0.34 -6.86
C TRP A 106 -10.71 0.61 -6.09
N ILE A 107 -11.25 1.67 -6.72
CA ILE A 107 -12.20 2.57 -6.06
C ILE A 107 -13.41 1.77 -5.55
N SER A 108 -14.08 1.01 -6.41
CA SER A 108 -15.24 0.20 -6.01
C SER A 108 -14.88 -0.89 -4.99
N THR A 109 -13.69 -1.47 -5.10
CA THR A 109 -13.20 -2.48 -4.15
C THR A 109 -13.01 -1.89 -2.75
N LEU A 110 -12.39 -0.71 -2.66
CA LEU A 110 -12.12 -0.01 -1.41
C LEU A 110 -13.41 0.51 -0.76
N GLU A 111 -14.35 1.03 -1.55
CA GLU A 111 -15.69 1.41 -1.05
C GLU A 111 -16.42 0.22 -0.42
N LEU A 112 -16.36 -0.96 -1.06
CA LEU A 112 -16.95 -2.17 -0.50
C LEU A 112 -16.23 -2.63 0.78
N TYR A 113 -14.90 -2.50 0.82
CA TYR A 113 -14.13 -2.80 2.02
C TYR A 113 -14.49 -1.87 3.18
N ASN A 114 -14.61 -0.56 2.94
CA ASN A 114 -15.04 0.40 3.96
C ASN A 114 -16.39 0.00 4.58
N LYS A 115 -17.39 -0.33 3.74
CA LYS A 115 -18.70 -0.80 4.22
C LYS A 115 -18.60 -2.05 5.09
N LYS A 116 -17.71 -2.99 4.74
CA LYS A 116 -17.49 -4.23 5.52
C LYS A 116 -16.79 -3.93 6.84
N ILE A 117 -15.79 -3.06 6.85
CA ILE A 117 -15.08 -2.61 8.05
C ILE A 117 -16.08 -1.93 9.01
N ASP A 118 -16.90 -1.02 8.50
CA ASP A 118 -17.95 -0.35 9.29
C ASP A 118 -18.91 -1.34 9.93
N LYS A 119 -19.30 -2.39 9.19
CA LYS A 119 -20.16 -3.45 9.72
C LYS A 119 -19.50 -4.20 10.87
N ILE A 120 -18.24 -4.60 10.72
CA ILE A 120 -17.46 -5.29 11.75
C ILE A 120 -17.35 -4.41 13.00
N ILE A 121 -17.00 -3.13 12.83
CA ILE A 121 -16.92 -2.15 13.93
C ILE A 121 -18.28 -2.02 14.63
N SER A 122 -19.37 -1.90 13.87
CA SER A 122 -20.73 -1.79 14.42
C SER A 122 -21.10 -3.01 15.26
N ASP A 123 -20.82 -4.22 14.77
CA ASP A 123 -21.14 -5.46 15.48
C ASP A 123 -20.29 -5.63 16.75
N ALA A 124 -18.97 -5.34 16.66
CA ALA A 124 -18.09 -5.37 17.83
C ALA A 124 -18.56 -4.38 18.92
N LYS A 125 -18.94 -3.15 18.54
CA LYS A 125 -19.50 -2.16 19.46
C LYS A 125 -20.81 -2.59 20.12
N LYS A 126 -21.62 -3.45 19.49
CA LYS A 126 -22.87 -3.96 20.09
C LYS A 126 -22.61 -4.98 21.18
N VAL A 127 -21.61 -5.85 21.01
CA VAL A 127 -21.27 -6.91 21.96
C VAL A 127 -20.50 -6.38 23.17
N LEU A 128 -19.73 -5.30 22.99
CA LEU A 128 -18.94 -4.67 24.04
C LEU A 128 -19.70 -3.61 24.87
N LYS A 129 -21.00 -3.43 24.60
CA LYS A 129 -21.91 -2.68 25.49
C LYS A 129 -22.39 -3.58 26.61
#